data_AF-U2PA06-F1
#
_entry.id   AF-U2PA06-F1
#
_cell.length_a   1.000
_cell.length_b   1.000
_cell.length_c   1.000
_cell.angle_alpha   90.00
_cell.angle_beta   90.00
_cell.angle_gamma   90.00
#
_symmetry.space_group_name_H-M   'P 1'
#
loop_
_entity.id
_entity.type
_entity.pdbx_description
1 polymer ?
#
loop_
_entity_poly.entity_id
_entity_poly.type
_entity_poly.pdbx_seq_one_letter_code
_entity_poly.pdbx_strand_id
1 'polypeptide(L)'
;MFSNAKELGKYKSQFSISDPNELLQVVQTLSQFGEKYQNDVYDPKTYEDAKQYEDLRLENMNTEAFTVYGVIGGGIKSQMMYKVYPNTFPNRSRNAIWALWYLTDKKTFGCKTDSEFLMIDVGKSFTQQNYFYPYKLFAFYAFEIYKLLRDKATELGAYIDTDYRYVIVDSFLSFVENVHDEETSFLKAQIRDGGRGFA
;
A
#
# COMPACT_ATOMS: atom_id res chain seq x y z
N MET A 1 4.24 19.74 12.11
CA MET A 1 5.34 19.28 11.24
C MET A 1 6.59 18.87 12.05
N PHE A 2 6.45 18.35 13.28
CA PHE A 2 7.59 18.04 14.17
C PHE A 2 7.46 16.62 14.74
N SER A 3 7.68 15.61 13.91
CA SER A 3 7.97 14.25 14.42
C SER A 3 9.48 14.09 14.54
N ASN A 4 9.98 13.65 15.71
CA ASN A 4 11.40 13.37 15.95
C ASN A 4 11.83 11.97 15.48
N ALA A 5 10.96 11.26 14.73
CA ALA A 5 11.29 9.93 14.23
C ALA A 5 12.49 9.99 13.27
N LYS A 6 13.59 9.31 13.64
CA LYS A 6 14.83 9.21 12.84
C LYS A 6 14.56 8.72 11.41
N GLU A 7 13.56 7.85 11.25
CA GLU A 7 13.12 7.31 9.95
C GLU A 7 12.56 8.36 8.99
N LEU A 8 12.03 9.47 9.51
CA LEU A 8 11.52 10.59 8.69
C LEU A 8 12.62 11.57 8.30
N GLY A 9 13.85 11.43 8.82
CA GLY A 9 14.96 12.35 8.52
C GLY A 9 15.27 12.41 7.02
N LYS A 10 15.37 11.25 6.37
CA LYS A 10 15.60 11.16 4.92
C LYS A 10 14.46 11.78 4.12
N TYR A 11 13.22 11.46 4.48
CA TYR A 11 12.04 12.04 3.83
C TYR A 11 12.01 13.57 3.96
N LYS A 12 12.24 14.12 5.15
CA LYS A 12 12.26 15.58 5.38
C LYS A 12 13.36 16.27 4.58
N SER A 13 14.55 15.66 4.56
CA SER A 13 15.68 16.17 3.77
C SER A 13 15.33 16.21 2.29
N GLN A 14 14.82 15.11 1.73
CA GLN A 14 14.40 15.04 0.33
C GLN A 14 13.27 16.04 0.03
N PHE A 15 12.22 16.09 0.85
CA PHE A 15 11.12 17.04 0.70
C PHE A 15 11.59 18.50 0.70
N SER A 16 12.56 18.85 1.55
CA SER A 16 13.07 20.22 1.66
C SER A 16 13.89 20.68 0.44
N ILE A 17 14.42 19.76 -0.35
CA ILE A 17 15.25 20.05 -1.53
C ILE A 17 14.54 19.74 -2.86
N SER A 18 13.36 19.12 -2.82
CA SER A 18 12.56 18.83 -4.01
C SER A 18 12.05 20.10 -4.67
N ASP A 19 11.89 20.06 -5.99
CA ASP A 19 11.28 21.15 -6.75
C ASP A 19 9.79 21.30 -6.34
N PRO A 20 9.39 22.46 -5.81
CA PRO A 20 7.99 22.70 -5.46
C PRO A 20 7.02 22.56 -6.64
N ASN A 21 7.45 22.87 -7.87
CA ASN A 21 6.62 22.74 -9.06
C ASN A 21 6.41 21.28 -9.44
N GLU A 22 7.44 20.44 -9.32
CA GLU A 22 7.34 19.00 -9.54
C GLU A 22 6.37 18.36 -8.52
N LEU A 23 6.51 18.72 -7.24
CA LEU A 23 5.60 18.27 -6.18
C LEU A 23 4.16 18.66 -6.49
N LEU A 24 3.92 19.92 -6.86
CA LEU A 24 2.59 20.42 -7.20
C LEU A 24 2.03 19.68 -8.43
N GLN A 25 2.83 19.51 -9.48
CA GLN A 25 2.43 18.83 -10.70
C GLN A 25 2.02 17.37 -10.43
N VAL A 26 2.80 16.63 -9.64
CA VAL A 26 2.48 15.23 -9.30
C VAL A 26 1.19 15.15 -8.49
N VAL A 27 0.99 16.05 -7.52
CA VAL A 27 -0.24 16.09 -6.72
C VAL A 27 -1.46 16.44 -7.59
N GLN A 28 -1.34 17.41 -8.50
CA GLN A 28 -2.39 17.75 -9.45
C GLN A 28 -2.73 16.57 -10.37
N THR A 29 -1.70 15.89 -10.88
CA THR A 29 -1.87 14.72 -11.75
C THR A 29 -2.60 13.59 -11.02
N LEU A 30 -2.25 13.32 -9.75
CA LEU A 30 -2.97 12.35 -8.91
C LEU A 30 -4.44 12.74 -8.70
N SER A 31 -4.71 14.01 -8.38
CA SER A 31 -6.07 14.51 -8.18
C SER A 31 -6.92 14.34 -9.43
N GLN A 32 -6.39 14.77 -10.59
CA GLN A 32 -7.07 14.64 -11.89
C GLN A 32 -7.30 13.18 -12.26
N PHE A 33 -6.33 12.30 -11.99
CA PHE A 33 -6.49 10.88 -12.21
C PHE A 33 -7.62 10.30 -11.35
N GLY A 34 -7.68 10.66 -10.05
CA GLY A 34 -8.72 10.19 -9.15
C GLY A 34 -10.12 10.64 -9.55
N GLU A 35 -10.28 11.92 -9.88
CA GLU A 35 -11.53 12.48 -10.39
C GLU A 35 -11.97 11.78 -11.68
N LYS A 36 -11.05 11.65 -12.64
CA LYS A 36 -11.32 10.94 -13.90
C LYS A 36 -11.72 9.48 -13.66
N TYR A 37 -11.04 8.81 -12.74
CA TYR A 37 -11.37 7.42 -12.41
C TYR A 37 -12.79 7.31 -11.85
N GLN A 38 -13.19 8.19 -10.92
CA GLN A 38 -14.57 8.18 -10.39
C GLN A 38 -15.62 8.42 -11.47
N ASN A 39 -15.36 9.36 -12.38
CA ASN A 39 -16.36 9.79 -13.36
C ASN A 39 -16.46 8.86 -14.58
N ASP A 40 -15.33 8.31 -15.04
CA ASP A 40 -15.24 7.63 -16.33
C ASP A 40 -15.00 6.11 -16.22
N VAL A 41 -14.55 5.62 -15.06
CA VAL A 41 -14.11 4.23 -14.89
C VAL A 41 -14.91 3.49 -13.83
N TYR A 42 -15.10 4.11 -12.67
CA TYR A 42 -15.83 3.50 -11.57
C TYR A 42 -17.33 3.45 -11.87
N ASP A 43 -17.89 2.24 -11.87
CA ASP A 43 -19.33 2.03 -11.82
C ASP A 43 -19.66 1.15 -10.61
N PRO A 44 -20.41 1.65 -9.60
CA PRO A 44 -20.74 0.88 -8.41
C PRO A 44 -21.49 -0.42 -8.71
N LYS A 45 -22.17 -0.53 -9.86
CA LYS A 45 -22.94 -1.72 -10.25
C LYS A 45 -22.08 -2.83 -10.82
N THR A 46 -20.96 -2.50 -11.45
CA THR A 46 -20.10 -3.48 -12.15
C THR A 46 -18.69 -3.55 -11.57
N TYR A 47 -18.34 -2.70 -10.60
CA TYR A 47 -17.00 -2.67 -10.01
C TYR A 47 -16.57 -4.04 -9.46
N GLU A 48 -17.52 -4.78 -8.88
CA GLU A 48 -17.26 -6.08 -8.29
C GLU A 48 -17.17 -7.23 -9.31
N ASP A 49 -17.43 -6.96 -10.58
CA ASP A 49 -17.31 -7.93 -11.67
C ASP A 49 -15.86 -8.12 -12.14
N ALA A 50 -14.91 -7.33 -11.62
CA ALA A 50 -13.49 -7.45 -11.90
C ALA A 50 -12.96 -8.86 -11.57
N LYS A 51 -12.22 -9.47 -12.51
CA LYS A 51 -11.69 -10.84 -12.41
C LYS A 51 -10.17 -10.90 -12.40
N GLN A 52 -9.52 -9.85 -12.91
CA GLN A 52 -8.08 -9.69 -12.96
C GLN A 52 -7.70 -8.25 -12.60
N TYR A 53 -6.42 -8.02 -12.28
CA TYR A 53 -5.99 -6.71 -11.79
C TYR A 53 -6.17 -5.59 -12.85
N GLU A 54 -6.13 -5.94 -14.14
CA GLU A 54 -6.34 -5.00 -15.25
C GLU A 54 -7.77 -4.46 -15.30
N ASP A 55 -8.75 -5.22 -14.83
CA ASP A 55 -10.16 -4.80 -14.84
C ASP A 55 -10.38 -3.60 -13.92
N LEU A 56 -9.53 -3.44 -12.89
CA LEU A 56 -9.54 -2.28 -12.01
C LEU A 56 -8.95 -1.02 -12.66
N ARG A 57 -8.20 -1.12 -13.76
CA ARG A 57 -7.60 0.01 -14.50
C ARG A 57 -6.74 0.95 -13.64
N LEU A 58 -5.90 0.36 -12.77
CA LEU A 58 -5.05 1.09 -11.82
C LEU A 58 -3.55 1.09 -12.20
N GLU A 59 -3.20 0.68 -13.42
CA GLU A 59 -1.81 0.56 -13.90
C GLU A 59 -1.08 1.89 -13.89
N ASN A 60 -1.80 2.99 -14.16
CA ASN A 60 -1.19 4.31 -14.18
C ASN A 60 -0.56 4.62 -12.82
N MET A 61 -1.11 4.14 -11.70
CA MET A 61 -0.56 4.33 -10.35
C MET A 61 0.85 3.72 -10.18
N ASN A 62 1.28 2.85 -11.08
CA ASN A 62 2.64 2.30 -11.10
C ASN A 62 3.65 3.14 -11.88
N THR A 63 3.21 4.18 -12.61
CA THR A 63 4.08 4.99 -13.47
C THR A 63 4.86 6.05 -12.69
N GLU A 64 5.92 6.57 -13.32
CA GLU A 64 6.74 7.66 -12.79
C GLU A 64 5.99 9.00 -12.77
N ALA A 65 4.94 9.17 -13.58
CA ALA A 65 4.12 10.38 -13.61
C ALA A 65 3.45 10.75 -12.26
N PHE A 66 3.38 9.78 -11.33
CA PHE A 66 2.85 9.98 -9.99
C PHE A 66 3.91 9.88 -8.89
N THR A 67 5.18 10.05 -9.23
CA THR A 67 6.29 9.77 -8.34
C THR A 67 7.23 10.98 -8.28
N VAL A 68 7.55 11.41 -7.05
CA VAL A 68 8.69 12.29 -6.79
C VAL A 68 9.65 11.49 -5.93
N TYR A 69 10.82 11.16 -6.47
CA TYR A 69 11.74 10.24 -5.80
C TYR A 69 12.14 10.73 -4.41
N GLY A 70 12.12 9.83 -3.43
CA GLY A 70 12.40 10.16 -2.03
C GLY A 70 11.26 10.87 -1.27
N VAL A 71 10.24 11.36 -1.98
CA VAL A 71 9.13 12.12 -1.38
C VAL A 71 7.78 11.46 -1.64
N ILE A 72 7.32 11.37 -2.89
CA ILE A 72 6.02 10.78 -3.26
C ILE A 72 6.29 9.40 -3.84
N GLY A 73 6.37 8.40 -2.98
CA GLY A 73 6.47 6.98 -3.36
C GLY A 73 5.11 6.28 -3.33
N GLY A 74 5.10 4.98 -3.64
CA GLY A 74 3.88 4.16 -3.72
C GLY A 74 3.04 4.06 -2.43
N GLY A 75 3.60 4.37 -1.26
CA GLY A 75 2.82 4.46 -0.01
C GLY A 75 2.13 5.81 0.18
N ILE A 76 2.76 6.91 -0.25
CA ILE A 76 2.19 8.26 -0.09
C ILE A 76 1.12 8.52 -1.14
N LYS A 77 1.36 8.14 -2.40
CA LYS A 77 0.34 8.31 -3.45
C LYS A 77 -0.90 7.46 -3.22
N SER A 78 -0.74 6.21 -2.76
CA SER A 78 -1.89 5.38 -2.40
C SER A 78 -2.68 5.97 -1.23
N GLN A 79 -1.99 6.50 -0.21
CA GLN A 79 -2.62 7.16 0.92
C GLN A 79 -3.39 8.42 0.51
N MET A 80 -2.84 9.26 -0.37
CA MET A 80 -3.52 10.45 -0.90
C MET A 80 -4.83 10.05 -1.59
N MET A 81 -4.77 9.08 -2.51
CA MET A 81 -5.94 8.62 -3.26
C MET A 81 -6.99 7.97 -2.35
N TYR A 82 -6.56 7.11 -1.43
CA TYR A 82 -7.42 6.49 -0.42
C TYR A 82 -8.17 7.52 0.44
N LYS A 83 -7.52 8.62 0.82
CA LYS A 83 -8.15 9.65 1.66
C LYS A 83 -9.24 10.43 0.94
N VAL A 84 -9.16 10.54 -0.38
CA VAL A 84 -10.17 11.25 -1.20
C VAL A 84 -11.26 10.29 -1.68
N TYR A 85 -10.87 9.07 -2.07
CA TYR A 85 -11.71 8.09 -2.75
C TYR A 85 -11.55 6.69 -2.13
N PRO A 86 -11.98 6.49 -0.86
CA PRO A 86 -11.81 5.24 -0.13
C PRO A 86 -12.66 4.06 -0.66
N ASN A 87 -13.56 4.32 -1.58
CA ASN A 87 -14.39 3.33 -2.25
C ASN A 87 -13.66 2.60 -3.41
N THR A 88 -12.62 3.22 -3.99
CA THR A 88 -11.91 2.71 -5.17
C THR A 88 -10.40 2.55 -4.98
N PHE A 89 -9.76 3.35 -4.11
CA PHE A 89 -8.31 3.30 -3.94
C PHE A 89 -7.91 2.74 -2.57
N PRO A 90 -7.37 1.51 -2.52
CA PRO A 90 -6.88 0.95 -1.27
C PRO A 90 -5.57 1.61 -0.82
N ASN A 91 -5.42 1.70 0.51
CA ASN A 91 -4.23 2.23 1.15
C ASN A 91 -3.09 1.20 1.19
N ARG A 92 -2.05 1.39 0.37
CA ARG A 92 -0.85 0.54 0.37
C ARG A 92 0.11 0.95 1.48
N SER A 93 -0.32 0.80 2.73
CA SER A 93 0.48 1.10 3.92
C SER A 93 1.58 0.05 4.14
N ARG A 94 2.55 0.37 5.02
CA ARG A 94 3.57 -0.62 5.41
C ARG A 94 2.91 -1.85 6.04
N ASN A 95 1.99 -1.61 6.97
CA ASN A 95 1.27 -2.65 7.70
C ASN A 95 0.47 -3.54 6.75
N ALA A 96 -0.15 -2.96 5.71
CA ALA A 96 -0.86 -3.74 4.70
C ALA A 96 0.05 -4.74 3.96
N ILE A 97 1.28 -4.36 3.64
CA ILE A 97 2.25 -5.26 2.98
C ILE A 97 2.68 -6.40 3.91
N TRP A 98 2.94 -6.10 5.18
CA TRP A 98 3.24 -7.12 6.19
C TRP A 98 2.06 -8.07 6.42
N ALA A 99 0.84 -7.53 6.52
CA ALA A 99 -0.37 -8.31 6.67
C ALA A 99 -0.58 -9.30 5.52
N LEU A 100 -0.34 -8.89 4.27
CA LEU A 100 -0.42 -9.79 3.12
C LEU A 100 0.57 -10.96 3.22
N TRP A 101 1.80 -10.71 3.70
CA TRP A 101 2.77 -11.77 3.95
C TRP A 101 2.25 -12.79 4.99
N TYR A 102 1.67 -12.31 6.09
CA TYR A 102 1.03 -13.18 7.10
C TYR A 102 -0.16 -13.96 6.55
N LEU A 103 -1.04 -13.32 5.77
CA LEU A 103 -2.22 -13.96 5.19
C LEU A 103 -1.86 -15.08 4.19
N THR A 104 -0.69 -15.01 3.58
CA THR A 104 -0.18 -16.11 2.73
C THR A 104 0.50 -17.22 3.49
N ASP A 105 0.44 -17.22 4.83
CA ASP A 105 1.23 -18.11 5.70
C ASP A 105 2.72 -18.06 5.35
N LYS A 106 3.20 -16.86 5.03
CA LYS A 106 4.61 -16.57 4.71
C LYS A 106 5.15 -17.41 3.55
N LYS A 107 4.28 -17.81 2.62
CA LYS A 107 4.65 -18.63 1.46
C LYS A 107 5.79 -18.00 0.66
N THR A 108 6.64 -18.89 0.17
CA THR A 108 7.74 -18.58 -0.72
C THR A 108 7.29 -18.66 -2.17
N PHE A 109 7.82 -17.76 -3.00
CA PHE A 109 7.41 -17.63 -4.40
C PHE A 109 8.57 -17.90 -5.36
N GLY A 110 9.68 -18.44 -4.86
CA GLY A 110 10.88 -18.70 -5.66
C GLY A 110 11.56 -17.40 -6.13
N CYS A 111 11.31 -16.29 -5.43
CA CYS A 111 11.93 -15.00 -5.70
C CYS A 111 13.30 -14.92 -5.04
N LYS A 112 14.24 -14.14 -5.60
CA LYS A 112 15.58 -13.96 -5.03
C LYS A 112 15.55 -13.47 -3.56
N THR A 113 14.55 -12.66 -3.24
CA THR A 113 14.12 -12.35 -1.86
C THR A 113 12.74 -12.98 -1.73
N ASP A 114 12.60 -14.03 -0.92
CA ASP A 114 11.60 -15.09 -1.12
C ASP A 114 10.14 -14.74 -0.75
N SER A 115 9.76 -13.47 -0.86
CA SER A 115 8.39 -12.99 -0.74
C SER A 115 8.09 -11.93 -1.79
N GLU A 116 6.87 -11.95 -2.34
CA GLU A 116 6.35 -10.88 -3.20
C GLU A 116 6.18 -9.56 -2.42
N PHE A 117 5.88 -9.66 -1.12
CA PHE A 117 5.52 -8.54 -0.26
C PHE A 117 6.72 -8.00 0.52
N LEU A 118 7.63 -8.87 0.97
CA LEU A 118 8.78 -8.50 1.77
C LEU A 118 10.10 -8.79 1.06
N MET A 119 11.04 -7.87 1.17
CA MET A 119 12.44 -8.08 0.86
C MET A 119 13.14 -8.64 2.10
N ILE A 120 13.35 -9.96 2.12
CA ILE A 120 14.04 -10.68 3.19
C ILE A 120 15.44 -11.05 2.70
N ASP A 121 16.47 -10.59 3.40
CA ASP A 121 17.87 -10.98 3.23
C ASP A 121 18.37 -11.58 4.55
N VAL A 122 18.40 -12.91 4.61
CA VAL A 122 18.81 -13.67 5.80
C VAL A 122 20.28 -13.45 6.12
N GLY A 123 21.14 -13.32 5.09
CA GLY A 123 22.58 -13.12 5.25
C GLY A 123 22.94 -11.76 5.85
N LYS A 124 22.06 -10.77 5.66
CA LYS A 124 22.21 -9.42 6.25
C LYS A 124 21.26 -9.15 7.41
N SER A 125 20.50 -10.16 7.87
CA SER A 125 19.45 -10.03 8.90
C SER A 125 18.53 -8.83 8.63
N PHE A 126 18.05 -8.74 7.40
CA PHE A 126 17.32 -7.58 6.91
C PHE A 126 15.95 -8.00 6.39
N THR A 127 14.90 -7.38 6.90
CA THR A 127 13.53 -7.54 6.39
C THR A 127 12.90 -6.18 6.19
N GLN A 128 12.51 -5.85 4.96
CA GLN A 128 11.76 -4.64 4.66
C GLN A 128 10.58 -4.94 3.74
N GLN A 129 9.62 -4.01 3.68
CA GLN A 129 8.59 -4.07 2.64
C GLN A 129 9.21 -4.00 1.24
N ASN A 130 8.61 -4.70 0.29
CA ASN A 130 8.97 -4.61 -1.11
C ASN A 130 8.49 -3.27 -1.69
N TYR A 131 9.40 -2.30 -1.81
CA TYR A 131 9.09 -0.98 -2.36
C TYR A 131 8.65 -1.03 -3.83
N PHE A 132 9.09 -2.07 -4.56
CA PHE A 132 8.75 -2.31 -5.96
C PHE A 132 7.42 -3.05 -6.15
N TYR A 133 6.77 -3.47 -5.06
CA TYR A 133 5.52 -4.21 -5.13
C TYR A 133 4.44 -3.41 -5.88
N PRO A 134 3.91 -3.89 -7.02
CA PRO A 134 3.05 -3.08 -7.86
C PRO A 134 1.74 -2.67 -7.19
N TYR A 135 1.37 -1.38 -7.29
CA TYR A 135 0.09 -0.90 -6.74
C TYR A 135 -1.12 -1.59 -7.39
N LYS A 136 -1.12 -1.85 -8.70
CA LYS A 136 -2.19 -2.58 -9.38
C LYS A 136 -2.46 -3.97 -8.77
N LEU A 137 -1.40 -4.71 -8.41
CA LEU A 137 -1.52 -6.03 -7.78
C LEU A 137 -2.01 -5.91 -6.34
N PHE A 138 -1.44 -4.96 -5.59
CA PHE A 138 -1.91 -4.64 -4.25
C PHE A 138 -3.42 -4.33 -4.24
N ALA A 139 -3.87 -3.50 -5.18
CA ALA A 139 -5.26 -3.08 -5.26
C ALA A 139 -6.19 -4.25 -5.58
N PHE A 140 -5.76 -5.19 -6.42
CA PHE A 140 -6.49 -6.41 -6.69
C PHE A 140 -6.58 -7.34 -5.48
N TYR A 141 -5.50 -7.51 -4.71
CA TYR A 141 -5.58 -8.27 -3.45
C TYR A 141 -6.45 -7.60 -2.40
N ALA A 142 -6.39 -6.27 -2.27
CA ALA A 142 -7.29 -5.52 -1.41
C ALA A 142 -8.76 -5.68 -1.84
N PHE A 143 -9.01 -5.74 -3.15
CA PHE A 143 -10.35 -5.98 -3.71
C PHE A 143 -10.86 -7.40 -3.41
N GLU A 144 -10.04 -8.44 -3.58
CA GLU A 144 -10.44 -9.81 -3.22
C GLU A 144 -10.65 -9.96 -1.71
N ILE A 145 -9.81 -9.33 -0.88
CA ILE A 145 -10.00 -9.29 0.57
C ILE A 145 -11.32 -8.61 0.93
N TYR A 146 -11.65 -7.49 0.27
CA TYR A 146 -12.94 -6.83 0.46
C TYR A 146 -14.11 -7.77 0.18
N LYS A 147 -14.09 -8.52 -0.93
CA LYS A 147 -15.16 -9.48 -1.27
C LYS A 147 -15.31 -10.53 -0.18
N LEU A 148 -14.21 -11.10 0.30
CA LEU A 148 -14.23 -12.07 1.41
C LEU A 148 -14.81 -11.45 2.70
N LEU A 149 -14.43 -10.23 3.04
CA LEU A 149 -14.95 -9.52 4.22
C LEU A 149 -16.44 -9.19 4.09
N ARG A 150 -16.89 -8.76 2.91
CA ARG A 150 -18.29 -8.46 2.61
C ARG A 150 -19.15 -9.70 2.70
N ASP A 151 -18.71 -10.80 2.09
CA ASP A 151 -19.43 -12.07 2.12
C ASP A 151 -19.54 -12.56 3.58
N LYS A 152 -18.43 -12.46 4.33
CA LYS A 152 -18.43 -12.85 5.74
C LYS A 152 -19.30 -11.95 6.61
N ALA A 153 -19.30 -10.64 6.37
CA ALA A 153 -20.18 -9.70 7.07
C ALA A 153 -21.65 -10.05 6.80
N THR A 154 -22.00 -10.35 5.55
CA THR A 154 -23.35 -10.72 5.14
C THR A 154 -23.82 -12.00 5.84
N GLU A 155 -22.97 -13.03 5.91
CA GLU A 155 -23.26 -14.26 6.67
C GLU A 155 -23.56 -13.99 8.15
N LEU A 156 -22.91 -12.98 8.73
CA LEU A 156 -23.07 -12.57 10.13
C LEU A 156 -24.23 -11.57 10.34
N GLY A 157 -24.99 -11.24 9.28
CA GLY A 157 -26.07 -10.25 9.35
C GLY A 157 -25.57 -8.81 9.47
N ALA A 158 -24.32 -8.54 9.11
CA ALA A 158 -23.72 -7.22 9.06
C ALA A 158 -23.63 -6.70 7.61
N TYR A 159 -23.54 -5.38 7.47
CA TYR A 159 -23.44 -4.70 6.18
C TYR A 159 -22.15 -3.89 6.12
N ILE A 160 -21.45 -3.96 4.98
CA ILE A 160 -20.31 -3.08 4.67
C ILE A 160 -20.78 -2.08 3.63
N ASP A 161 -20.73 -0.80 3.99
CA ASP A 161 -20.95 0.30 3.06
C ASP A 161 -19.83 0.31 2.00
N THR A 162 -20.23 0.23 0.73
CA THR A 162 -19.33 0.20 -0.43
C THR A 162 -18.52 1.48 -0.55
N ASP A 163 -19.02 2.61 -0.05
CA ASP A 163 -18.31 3.89 -0.07
C ASP A 163 -17.09 3.88 0.85
N TYR A 164 -17.07 2.97 1.82
CA TYR A 164 -15.99 2.80 2.79
C TYR A 164 -15.24 1.47 2.64
N ARG A 165 -15.41 0.75 1.52
CA ARG A 165 -14.87 -0.61 1.39
C ARG A 165 -13.40 -0.73 1.74
N TYR A 166 -12.55 0.19 1.27
CA TYR A 166 -11.12 0.11 1.56
C TYR A 166 -10.74 0.67 2.93
N VAL A 167 -11.64 1.40 3.61
CA VAL A 167 -11.45 1.71 5.03
C VAL A 167 -11.57 0.44 5.86
N ILE A 168 -12.53 -0.43 5.53
CA ILE A 168 -12.68 -1.72 6.18
C ILE A 168 -11.50 -2.64 5.88
N VAL A 169 -11.04 -2.69 4.62
CA VAL A 169 -9.83 -3.46 4.26
C VAL A 169 -8.58 -2.95 4.98
N ASP A 170 -8.35 -1.64 5.02
CA ASP A 170 -7.21 -1.04 5.73
C ASP A 170 -7.25 -1.37 7.23
N SER A 171 -8.44 -1.36 7.83
CA SER A 171 -8.65 -1.73 9.23
C SER A 171 -8.39 -3.22 9.48
N PHE A 172 -8.86 -4.10 8.60
CA PHE A 172 -8.62 -5.54 8.67
C PHE A 172 -7.14 -5.87 8.54
N LEU A 173 -6.46 -5.32 7.55
CA LEU A 173 -5.02 -5.54 7.35
C LEU A 173 -4.21 -4.99 8.52
N SER A 174 -4.60 -3.84 9.08
CA SER A 174 -3.97 -3.32 10.31
C SER A 174 -4.18 -4.26 11.49
N PHE A 175 -5.38 -4.84 11.63
CA PHE A 175 -5.64 -5.86 12.65
C PHE A 175 -4.75 -7.10 12.48
N VAL A 176 -4.60 -7.61 11.25
CA VAL A 176 -3.70 -8.74 10.97
C VAL A 176 -2.27 -8.42 11.38
N GLU A 177 -1.73 -7.25 11.00
CA GLU A 177 -0.36 -6.88 11.41
C GLU A 177 -0.23 -6.72 12.93
N ASN A 178 -1.23 -6.13 13.60
CA ASN A 178 -1.23 -6.00 15.06
C ASN A 178 -1.22 -7.35 15.79
N VAL A 179 -1.90 -8.37 15.26
CA VAL A 179 -1.85 -9.75 15.82
C VAL A 179 -0.43 -10.33 15.73
N HIS A 180 0.39 -9.85 14.79
CA HIS A 180 1.77 -10.26 14.57
C HIS A 180 2.80 -9.17 14.93
N ASP A 181 2.45 -8.20 15.78
CA ASP A 181 3.31 -7.05 16.08
C ASP A 181 4.64 -7.47 16.71
N GLU A 182 4.65 -8.48 17.59
CA GLU A 182 5.88 -8.98 18.22
C GLU A 182 6.90 -9.48 17.18
N GLU A 183 6.45 -10.34 16.26
CA GLU A 183 7.31 -10.87 15.19
C GLU A 183 7.73 -9.76 14.22
N THR A 184 6.78 -8.89 13.86
CA THR A 184 7.05 -7.77 12.97
C THR A 184 8.09 -6.83 13.57
N SER A 185 7.96 -6.49 14.84
CA SER A 185 8.87 -5.62 15.59
C SER A 185 10.24 -6.26 15.75
N PHE A 186 10.31 -7.57 16.02
CA PHE A 186 11.56 -8.32 16.06
C PHE A 186 12.31 -8.26 14.71
N LEU A 187 11.61 -8.54 13.60
CA LEU A 187 12.18 -8.50 12.26
C LEU A 187 12.60 -7.08 11.85
N LYS A 188 11.83 -6.06 12.24
CA LYS A 188 12.18 -4.64 12.03
C LYS A 188 13.38 -4.21 12.87
N ALA A 189 13.57 -4.74 14.07
CA ALA A 189 14.68 -4.38 14.97
C ALA A 189 16.05 -4.85 14.45
N GLN A 190 16.10 -6.01 13.78
CA GLN A 190 17.34 -6.51 13.16
C GLN A 190 17.95 -5.53 12.13
N ILE A 191 17.14 -4.63 11.57
CA ILE A 191 17.58 -3.54 10.68
C ILE A 191 18.48 -2.52 11.41
N ARG A 192 18.25 -2.28 12.71
CA ARG A 192 18.92 -1.20 13.46
C ARG A 192 20.31 -1.58 13.96
N ASP A 193 20.57 -2.84 14.24
CA ASP A 193 21.85 -3.32 14.80
C ASP A 193 22.86 -3.80 13.74
N GLY A 194 22.42 -4.09 12.50
CA GLY A 194 23.27 -4.64 11.44
C GLY A 194 23.75 -3.69 10.32
N GLY A 195 23.29 -2.43 10.29
CA GLY A 195 23.48 -1.54 9.14
C GLY A 195 24.52 -0.44 9.33
N ARG A 196 25.82 -0.73 9.17
CA ARG A 196 26.74 0.29 8.63
C ARG A 196 26.25 0.59 7.22
N GLY A 197 25.54 1.72 7.09
CA GLY A 197 24.85 2.11 5.87
C GLY A 197 25.76 2.11 4.65
N PHE A 198 25.27 1.47 3.59
CA PHE A 198 25.68 1.83 2.24
C PHE A 198 25.29 3.29 2.01
N ALA A 199 26.30 4.09 1.65
CA ALA A 199 26.18 5.44 1.11
C ALA A 199 25.47 5.41 -0.25
#